data_AF-A0A7I4YEI0-F1
#
_entry.id   AF-A0A7I4YEI0-F1
#
_cell.length_a   1.000
_cell.length_b   1.000
_cell.length_c   1.000
_cell.angle_alpha   90.00
_cell.angle_beta   90.00
_cell.angle_gamma   90.00
#
_symmetry.space_group_name_H-M   'P 1'
#
loop_
_entity.id
_entity.type
_entity.pdbx_description
1 polymer ?
#
loop_
_entity_poly.entity_id
_entity_poly.type
_entity_poly.pdbx_seq_one_letter_code
_entity_poly.pdbx_strand_id
1 'polypeptide(L)'
;MVIIILLTLTYTECLEKFGKQISLSTSTYSYKRWYDENRQHSSELNNGLQEEYHMHLRRSLENGNATTLNRTFLAQLAEERRKFFENLNAGAFMNDQRRLVDDLLDESYYEKHVHPRVDHLKPTRINVSMSLYQILDVDEHSQSIVVNVWMVQNWYDEFLDWDPREYGMLNKTIVPYDQIWIPDTYLYNSEALERKKTESIMNAIVETGFWSNNSLGARVQLMFPAIYKLSCAMNVQWFPYDSQNCTFIISSWTHDKATIDYWAEHPTVNLKNMARNDEWEVLGFEFERIEQIFKCCANPWVLLYAHLVIRRKPLYYVINLVIPTSIITIVAITGFFTPTSTSSERDEKLYLGINTLLTMSIMMLMVCNQMPSTSSYVPLMSWYYLGIIIVIVLGTLLATIVLAIHGQKRHNRPLSRWARGLVLNRFVETFILRPPCALVDLWSEYGIVEERRLSMSKLDPLLVQQLDPISLMPPRPRAFFGSISSNMSETSSYSYTTRLATLTRQYTTQVRVREKERQSFLLKQSHHARSVKRQKMSRRCALEWEYLANVIDRVLLTMFFIVTMSLFLLLVAFDYLFTVHNHAL
;
A
#
# COMPACT_ATOMS: atom_id res chain seq x y z
N MET A 1 36.61 -9.27 51.33
CA MET A 1 36.62 -8.75 52.72
C MET A 1 35.76 -7.49 52.71
N VAL A 2 34.66 -7.37 53.46
CA VAL A 2 34.34 -8.04 54.72
C VAL A 2 32.84 -8.32 54.73
N ILE A 3 32.52 -9.59 54.48
CA ILE A 3 31.26 -10.25 54.84
C ILE A 3 31.10 -10.04 56.34
N ILE A 4 30.11 -9.22 56.75
CA ILE A 4 29.44 -9.11 58.08
C ILE A 4 28.66 -7.78 58.22
N ILE A 5 28.78 -6.79 57.31
CA ILE A 5 28.09 -5.48 57.45
C ILE A 5 26.89 -5.26 56.50
N LEU A 6 26.53 -6.22 55.65
CA LEU A 6 25.30 -6.16 54.82
C LEU A 6 24.16 -7.05 55.34
N LEU A 7 24.19 -7.35 56.65
CA LEU A 7 22.97 -7.48 57.45
C LEU A 7 22.72 -6.09 58.04
N THR A 8 21.85 -5.29 57.42
CA THR A 8 20.95 -4.31 58.06
C THR A 8 20.40 -3.34 57.01
N LEU A 9 19.06 -3.25 56.99
CA LEU A 9 18.31 -2.05 56.67
C LEU A 9 18.16 -1.65 55.18
N THR A 10 17.12 -2.23 54.57
CA THR A 10 15.97 -1.43 54.07
C THR A 10 14.71 -2.19 54.51
N TYR A 11 14.19 -1.94 55.72
CA TYR A 11 13.09 -1.00 56.03
C TYR A 11 11.98 -1.02 54.95
N THR A 12 10.90 -1.79 55.18
CA THR A 12 9.65 -1.42 55.89
C THR A 12 8.63 -0.84 54.93
N GLU A 13 7.61 -1.64 54.63
CA GLU A 13 6.18 -1.25 54.68
C GLU A 13 5.33 -2.46 54.26
N CYS A 14 5.07 -3.36 55.21
CA CYS A 14 3.87 -4.21 55.24
C CYS A 14 3.77 -5.13 56.48
N LEU A 15 4.60 -4.93 57.51
CA LEU A 15 4.57 -5.71 58.75
C LEU A 15 3.94 -4.93 59.91
N GLU A 16 2.84 -4.23 59.65
CA GLU A 16 2.12 -3.54 60.72
C GLU A 16 0.59 -3.60 60.61
N LYS A 17 0.04 -4.66 59.99
CA LYS A 17 -1.43 -4.78 59.93
C LYS A 17 -2.12 -6.01 60.47
N PHE A 18 -1.42 -7.05 60.92
CA PHE A 18 -2.11 -8.17 61.59
C PHE A 18 -1.30 -8.76 62.75
N GLY A 19 -0.85 -7.87 63.64
CA GLY A 19 -0.70 -8.22 65.04
C GLY A 19 -2.07 -8.28 65.71
N LYS A 20 -2.70 -9.45 65.75
CA LYS A 20 -3.65 -9.78 66.80
C LYS A 20 -3.34 -11.18 67.31
N GLN A 21 -2.86 -11.24 68.54
CA GLN A 21 -2.79 -12.45 69.35
C GLN A 21 -4.11 -13.20 69.23
N ILE A 22 -4.04 -14.52 69.02
CA ILE A 22 -5.17 -15.41 69.29
C ILE A 22 -5.46 -15.29 70.79
N SER A 23 -6.41 -14.43 71.13
CA SER A 23 -6.99 -14.40 72.46
C SER A 23 -7.88 -15.63 72.59
N LEU A 24 -7.44 -16.61 73.38
CA LEU A 24 -8.32 -17.66 73.91
C LEU A 24 -9.36 -16.98 74.82
N SER A 25 -10.48 -16.58 74.25
CA SER A 25 -11.69 -16.29 75.04
C SER A 25 -12.14 -17.59 75.67
N THR A 26 -12.12 -17.65 77.00
CA THR A 26 -12.62 -18.77 77.82
C THR A 26 -14.16 -18.87 77.83
N SER A 27 -14.83 -18.33 76.81
CA SER A 27 -16.28 -18.47 76.66
C SER A 27 -16.66 -18.60 75.19
N THR A 28 -16.73 -19.84 74.70
CA THR A 28 -17.45 -20.11 73.45
C THR A 28 -17.96 -21.55 73.45
N TYR A 29 -19.21 -21.73 73.87
CA TYR A 29 -19.93 -23.02 73.89
C TYR A 29 -20.47 -23.43 72.50
N SER A 30 -19.96 -22.88 71.39
CA SER A 30 -20.50 -23.13 70.05
C SER A 30 -19.41 -23.51 69.05
N TYR A 31 -19.34 -24.80 68.75
CA TYR A 31 -18.47 -25.44 67.76
C TYR A 31 -18.59 -24.80 66.36
N LYS A 32 -19.79 -24.36 65.98
CA LYS A 32 -20.06 -23.78 64.66
C LYS A 32 -19.27 -22.49 64.40
N ARG A 33 -19.12 -21.65 65.44
CA ARG A 33 -18.40 -20.37 65.33
C ARG A 33 -16.88 -20.57 65.25
N TRP A 34 -16.36 -21.53 66.01
CA TRP A 34 -14.94 -21.92 65.94
C TRP A 34 -14.57 -22.58 64.61
N TYR A 35 -15.48 -23.40 64.05
CA TYR A 35 -15.30 -24.04 62.75
C TYR A 35 -15.28 -23.01 61.60
N ASP A 36 -16.22 -22.05 61.61
CA ASP A 36 -16.30 -21.01 60.57
C ASP A 36 -15.10 -20.05 60.60
N GLU A 37 -14.53 -19.76 61.78
CA GLU A 37 -13.30 -18.94 61.91
C GLU A 37 -12.04 -19.66 61.40
N ASN A 38 -11.95 -20.98 61.52
CA ASN A 38 -10.77 -21.75 61.09
C ASN A 38 -10.86 -22.26 59.65
N ARG A 39 -12.05 -22.21 59.03
CA ARG A 39 -12.29 -22.66 57.65
C ARG A 39 -11.57 -21.80 56.60
N GLN A 40 -11.22 -20.55 56.90
CA GLN A 40 -10.54 -19.66 55.95
C GLN A 40 -9.06 -19.99 55.70
N HIS A 41 -8.45 -20.91 56.46
CA HIS A 41 -7.03 -21.27 56.29
C HIS A 41 -6.80 -22.53 55.43
N SER A 42 -7.84 -23.14 54.87
CA SER A 42 -7.73 -24.41 54.13
C SER A 42 -7.50 -24.27 52.61
N SER A 43 -7.44 -23.07 52.04
CA SER A 43 -7.31 -22.91 50.57
C SER A 43 -5.89 -22.71 50.05
N GLU A 44 -4.87 -22.62 50.90
CA GLU A 44 -3.47 -22.51 50.45
C GLU A 44 -2.58 -23.41 51.30
N LEU A 45 -2.59 -24.71 50.97
CA LEU A 45 -1.77 -25.70 51.66
C LEU A 45 -0.38 -25.76 51.01
N ASN A 46 0.54 -24.95 51.53
CA ASN A 46 1.97 -25.11 51.28
C ASN A 46 2.52 -26.17 52.27
N ASN A 47 3.25 -27.18 51.76
CA ASN A 47 3.61 -28.42 52.47
C ASN A 47 4.39 -28.25 53.80
N GLY A 48 4.86 -27.04 54.14
CA GLY A 48 5.58 -26.76 55.40
C GLY A 48 4.69 -26.53 56.64
N LEU A 49 3.46 -26.04 56.47
CA LEU A 49 2.56 -25.71 57.59
C LEU A 49 1.90 -26.94 58.22
N GLN A 50 1.85 -28.06 57.48
CA GLN A 50 1.28 -29.31 58.00
C GLN A 50 2.17 -29.92 59.10
N GLU A 51 3.50 -29.81 58.97
CA GLU A 51 4.42 -30.25 60.02
C GLU A 51 4.35 -29.35 61.25
N GLU A 52 4.18 -28.04 61.08
CA GLU A 52 4.08 -27.08 62.19
C GLU A 52 2.74 -27.24 62.95
N TYR A 53 1.65 -27.48 62.23
CA TYR A 53 0.34 -27.82 62.82
C TYR A 53 0.39 -29.14 63.59
N HIS A 54 1.00 -30.19 63.02
CA HIS A 54 1.19 -31.46 63.70
C HIS A 54 2.13 -31.34 64.91
N MET A 55 3.15 -30.49 64.86
CA MET A 55 4.08 -30.24 65.96
C MET A 55 3.42 -29.47 67.12
N HIS A 56 2.58 -28.46 66.82
CA HIS A 56 1.78 -27.75 67.82
C HIS A 56 0.71 -28.63 68.45
N LEU A 57 0.06 -29.49 67.66
CA LEU A 57 -0.89 -30.48 68.16
C LEU A 57 -0.21 -31.51 69.08
N ARG A 58 1.00 -31.97 68.72
CA ARG A 58 1.82 -32.90 69.51
C ARG A 58 2.31 -32.26 70.81
N ARG A 59 2.73 -30.99 70.79
CA ARG A 59 3.08 -30.22 72.00
C ARG A 59 1.88 -29.99 72.93
N SER A 60 0.69 -29.82 72.38
CA SER A 60 -0.54 -29.73 73.17
C SER A 60 -0.95 -31.08 73.79
N LEU A 61 -0.48 -32.20 73.23
CA LEU A 61 -0.72 -33.57 73.72
C LEU A 61 0.32 -34.02 74.76
N GLU A 62 1.55 -33.48 74.73
CA GLU A 62 2.65 -33.86 75.63
C GLU A 62 2.63 -33.13 76.99
N ASN A 63 1.91 -32.03 77.13
CA ASN A 63 1.73 -31.36 78.42
C ASN A 63 0.71 -32.14 79.29
N GLY A 64 1.24 -33.15 80.00
CA GLY A 64 0.51 -34.13 80.82
C GLY A 64 -0.14 -33.60 82.11
N ASN A 65 -0.77 -32.42 82.10
CA ASN A 65 -1.55 -31.91 83.23
C ASN A 65 -2.82 -31.14 82.77
N ALA A 66 -3.78 -31.84 82.17
CA ALA A 66 -5.17 -31.37 82.07
C ALA A 66 -6.16 -32.53 81.85
N THR A 67 -6.98 -32.74 82.89
CA THR A 67 -8.34 -33.31 83.00
C THR A 67 -8.93 -34.24 81.91
N THR A 68 -9.85 -35.10 82.35
CA THR A 68 -10.74 -35.99 81.56
C THR A 68 -11.33 -35.38 80.28
N LEU A 69 -11.42 -34.05 80.19
CA LEU A 69 -11.86 -33.27 79.04
C LEU A 69 -10.97 -33.45 77.79
N ASN A 70 -9.65 -33.62 77.94
CA ASN A 70 -8.74 -33.79 76.81
C ASN A 70 -8.84 -35.19 76.20
N ARG A 71 -9.07 -36.21 77.03
CA ARG A 71 -9.27 -37.60 76.57
C ARG A 71 -10.62 -37.76 75.87
N THR A 72 -11.68 -37.13 76.38
CA THR A 72 -13.00 -37.13 75.73
C THR A 72 -13.00 -36.34 74.44
N PHE A 73 -12.32 -35.18 74.39
CA PHE A 73 -12.16 -34.39 73.17
C PHE A 73 -11.39 -35.13 72.06
N LEU A 74 -10.30 -35.82 72.41
CA LEU A 74 -9.55 -36.65 71.45
C LEU A 74 -10.34 -37.88 70.98
N ALA A 75 -11.11 -38.51 71.87
CA ALA A 75 -12.00 -39.60 71.49
C ALA A 75 -13.13 -39.11 70.56
N GLN A 76 -13.67 -37.92 70.80
CA GLN A 76 -14.70 -37.30 69.96
C GLN A 76 -14.16 -36.90 68.59
N LEU A 77 -12.91 -36.40 68.50
CA LEU A 77 -12.23 -36.15 67.23
C LEU A 77 -11.94 -37.44 66.45
N ALA A 78 -11.55 -38.52 67.14
CA ALA A 78 -11.36 -39.83 66.50
C ALA A 78 -12.67 -40.41 65.96
N GLU A 79 -13.76 -40.24 66.71
CA GLU A 79 -15.11 -40.65 66.33
C GLU A 79 -15.66 -39.83 65.15
N GLU A 80 -15.47 -38.50 65.17
CA GLU A 80 -15.82 -37.60 64.05
C GLU A 80 -15.00 -37.92 62.80
N ARG A 81 -13.70 -38.19 62.94
CA ARG A 81 -12.84 -38.65 61.84
C ARG A 81 -13.35 -39.98 61.27
N ARG A 82 -13.70 -40.93 62.12
CA ARG A 82 -14.25 -42.23 61.70
C ARG A 82 -15.57 -42.06 60.96
N LYS A 83 -16.51 -41.25 61.50
CA LYS A 83 -17.78 -40.91 60.84
C LYS A 83 -17.56 -40.16 59.53
N PHE A 84 -16.57 -39.29 59.44
CA PHE A 84 -16.21 -38.60 58.21
C PHE A 84 -15.72 -39.59 57.14
N PHE A 85 -14.83 -40.53 57.49
CA PHE A 85 -14.39 -41.58 56.56
C PHE A 85 -15.50 -42.59 56.23
N GLU A 86 -16.37 -42.93 57.17
CA GLU A 86 -17.56 -43.75 56.91
C GLU A 86 -18.54 -43.04 55.97
N ASN A 87 -18.78 -41.73 56.17
CA ASN A 87 -19.62 -40.92 55.29
C ASN A 87 -19.00 -40.70 53.91
N LEU A 88 -17.66 -40.58 53.82
CA LEU A 88 -16.92 -40.56 52.55
C LEU A 88 -17.05 -41.89 51.80
N ASN A 89 -16.85 -43.02 52.49
CA ASN A 89 -17.01 -44.35 51.92
C ASN A 89 -18.47 -44.68 51.59
N ALA A 90 -19.42 -44.08 52.30
CA ALA A 90 -20.85 -44.16 52.02
C ALA A 90 -21.34 -43.14 50.96
N GLY A 91 -20.43 -42.36 50.35
CA GLY A 91 -20.75 -41.42 49.27
C GLY A 91 -21.53 -40.17 49.69
N ALA A 92 -21.68 -39.89 50.99
CA ALA A 92 -22.51 -38.79 51.51
C ALA A 92 -22.04 -37.38 51.11
N PHE A 93 -20.81 -37.25 50.59
CA PHE A 93 -20.24 -36.01 50.07
C PHE A 93 -19.99 -36.02 48.56
N MET A 94 -20.37 -37.08 47.85
CA MET A 94 -20.23 -37.15 46.39
C MET A 94 -21.37 -36.38 45.75
N ASN A 95 -21.04 -35.26 45.11
CA ASN A 95 -21.96 -34.53 44.23
C ASN A 95 -22.42 -35.46 43.10
N ASP A 96 -23.71 -35.48 42.77
CA ASP A 96 -24.25 -36.33 41.68
C ASP A 96 -23.51 -36.08 40.35
N GLN A 97 -23.06 -34.85 40.11
CA GLN A 97 -22.24 -34.50 38.96
C GLN A 97 -20.87 -35.18 38.97
N ARG A 98 -20.24 -35.31 40.14
CA ARG A 98 -18.96 -36.01 40.26
C ARG A 98 -19.15 -37.50 40.04
N ARG A 99 -20.17 -38.10 40.65
CA ARG A 99 -20.51 -39.51 40.44
C ARG A 99 -20.73 -39.80 38.95
N LEU A 100 -21.50 -38.95 38.27
CA LEU A 100 -21.73 -39.07 36.83
C LEU A 100 -20.43 -39.06 36.02
N VAL A 101 -19.52 -38.12 36.28
CA VAL A 101 -18.25 -38.01 35.54
C VAL A 101 -17.34 -39.21 35.83
N ASP A 102 -17.26 -39.64 37.09
CA ASP A 102 -16.48 -40.82 37.48
C ASP A 102 -17.02 -42.10 36.82
N ASP A 103 -18.36 -42.25 36.71
CA ASP A 103 -19.00 -43.40 36.06
C ASP A 103 -18.84 -43.39 34.52
N LEU A 104 -18.98 -42.22 33.88
CA LEU A 104 -18.87 -42.08 32.43
C LEU A 104 -17.45 -42.31 31.90
N LEU A 105 -16.44 -41.96 32.72
CA LEU A 105 -15.03 -41.99 32.33
C LEU A 105 -14.27 -43.15 32.99
N ASP A 106 -14.99 -44.14 33.51
CA ASP A 106 -14.36 -45.34 34.03
C ASP A 106 -13.60 -46.06 32.91
N GLU A 107 -12.29 -46.26 33.10
CA GLU A 107 -11.39 -46.93 32.16
C GLU A 107 -11.83 -48.37 31.87
N SER A 108 -12.66 -48.96 32.74
CA SER A 108 -13.22 -50.30 32.52
C SER A 108 -14.26 -50.35 31.38
N TYR A 109 -14.91 -49.22 31.10
CA TYR A 109 -16.02 -49.12 30.15
C TYR A 109 -15.70 -48.19 28.97
N TYR A 110 -15.09 -47.04 29.22
CA TYR A 110 -14.83 -46.03 28.21
C TYR A 110 -13.34 -45.96 27.83
N GLU A 111 -13.02 -46.31 26.59
CA GLU A 111 -11.68 -46.19 26.02
C GLU A 111 -11.62 -45.06 24.99
N LYS A 112 -10.98 -43.95 25.35
CA LYS A 112 -10.92 -42.73 24.53
C LYS A 112 -10.22 -42.87 23.18
N HIS A 113 -9.41 -43.90 22.97
CA HIS A 113 -8.73 -44.13 21.69
C HIS A 113 -9.58 -44.91 20.68
N VAL A 114 -10.69 -45.51 21.13
CA VAL A 114 -11.57 -46.33 20.31
C VAL A 114 -12.69 -45.47 19.73
N HIS A 115 -13.09 -45.79 18.50
CA HIS A 115 -14.15 -45.10 17.79
C HIS A 115 -15.48 -45.15 18.58
N PRO A 116 -16.25 -44.04 18.67
CA PRO A 116 -17.36 -43.88 19.60
C PRO A 116 -18.68 -44.51 19.08
N ARG A 117 -18.60 -45.73 18.55
CA ARG A 117 -19.75 -46.53 18.09
C ARG A 117 -19.63 -47.96 18.58
N VAL A 118 -20.77 -48.53 18.98
CA VAL A 118 -20.87 -49.97 19.27
C VAL A 118 -20.70 -50.80 17.98
N ASP A 119 -21.26 -50.32 16.86
CA ASP A 119 -21.11 -50.94 15.54
C ASP A 119 -20.01 -50.24 14.74
N HIS A 120 -18.84 -50.88 14.66
CA HIS A 120 -17.65 -50.38 13.96
C HIS A 120 -17.83 -50.24 12.44
N LEU A 121 -18.89 -50.80 11.84
CA LEU A 121 -19.17 -50.66 10.41
C LEU A 121 -19.90 -49.35 10.08
N LYS A 122 -20.39 -48.62 11.10
CA LYS A 122 -21.12 -47.37 10.91
C LYS A 122 -20.22 -46.16 11.14
N PRO A 123 -20.27 -45.16 10.24
CA PRO A 123 -19.50 -43.94 10.44
C PRO A 123 -20.07 -43.08 11.57
N THR A 124 -19.17 -42.33 12.20
CA THR A 124 -19.54 -41.23 13.09
C THR A 124 -19.66 -39.95 12.29
N ARG A 125 -20.84 -39.33 12.33
CA ARG A 125 -21.08 -38.05 11.68
C ARG A 125 -20.54 -36.93 12.56
N ILE A 126 -19.67 -36.10 11.98
CA ILE A 126 -19.13 -34.90 12.64
C ILE A 126 -19.70 -33.68 11.94
N ASN A 127 -20.53 -32.93 12.66
CA ASN A 127 -21.04 -31.65 12.21
C ASN A 127 -20.05 -30.55 12.63
N VAL A 128 -19.47 -29.89 11.63
CA VAL A 128 -18.54 -28.79 11.81
C VAL A 128 -19.28 -27.47 11.58
N SER A 129 -19.07 -26.54 12.49
CA SER A 129 -19.47 -25.14 12.35
C SER A 129 -18.27 -24.26 12.67
N MET A 130 -18.17 -23.13 11.97
CA MET A 130 -17.07 -22.19 12.12
C MET A 130 -17.63 -20.77 12.24
N SER A 131 -16.96 -19.94 13.04
CA SER A 131 -17.19 -18.50 13.05
C SER A 131 -15.87 -17.77 12.84
N LEU A 132 -15.83 -16.82 11.92
CA LEU A 132 -14.65 -15.99 11.70
C LEU A 132 -14.66 -14.82 12.69
N TYR A 133 -13.64 -14.72 13.55
CA TYR A 133 -13.51 -13.60 14.49
C TYR A 133 -12.73 -12.43 13.89
N GLN A 134 -11.59 -12.70 13.28
CA GLN A 134 -10.76 -11.66 12.68
C GLN A 134 -9.80 -12.24 11.65
N ILE A 135 -9.52 -11.47 10.61
CA ILE A 135 -8.37 -11.68 9.73
C ILE A 135 -7.21 -10.94 10.40
N LEU A 136 -6.19 -11.69 10.82
CA LEU A 136 -5.03 -11.15 11.55
C LEU A 136 -4.00 -10.57 10.60
N ASP A 137 -3.67 -11.31 9.55
CA ASP A 137 -2.64 -10.93 8.59
C ASP A 137 -2.86 -11.62 7.25
N VAL A 138 -2.49 -10.94 6.17
CA VAL A 138 -2.52 -11.47 4.80
C VAL A 138 -1.16 -11.13 4.21
N ASP A 139 -0.29 -12.13 4.06
CA ASP A 139 1.04 -11.96 3.49
C ASP A 139 1.02 -12.40 2.03
N GLU A 140 0.95 -11.42 1.13
CA GLU A 140 0.93 -11.69 -0.30
C GLU A 140 2.26 -12.24 -0.80
N HIS A 141 3.39 -11.82 -0.21
CA HIS A 141 4.72 -12.25 -0.62
C HIS A 141 4.96 -13.73 -0.29
N SER A 142 4.58 -14.18 0.92
CA SER A 142 4.64 -15.61 1.28
C SER A 142 3.44 -16.41 0.81
N GLN A 143 2.41 -15.77 0.23
CA GLN A 143 1.16 -16.40 -0.20
C GLN A 143 0.46 -17.12 0.96
N SER A 144 0.35 -16.44 2.10
CA SER A 144 -0.24 -17.01 3.32
C SER A 144 -1.25 -16.06 3.97
N ILE A 145 -2.24 -16.64 4.66
CA ILE A 145 -3.26 -15.89 5.41
C ILE A 145 -3.33 -16.42 6.83
N VAL A 146 -3.41 -15.50 7.81
CA VAL A 146 -3.59 -15.81 9.23
C VAL A 146 -4.96 -15.35 9.67
N VAL A 147 -5.79 -16.28 10.14
CA VAL A 147 -7.13 -15.99 10.66
C VAL A 147 -7.31 -16.49 12.08
N ASN A 148 -8.16 -15.80 12.84
CA ASN A 148 -8.67 -16.28 14.12
C ASN A 148 -10.11 -16.76 13.93
N VAL A 149 -10.35 -18.04 14.21
CA VAL A 149 -11.65 -18.69 14.04
C VAL A 149 -12.09 -19.36 15.32
N TRP A 150 -13.40 -19.45 15.49
CA TRP A 150 -14.03 -20.32 16.49
C TRP A 150 -14.53 -21.58 15.80
N MET A 151 -13.98 -22.72 16.17
CA MET A 151 -14.41 -24.01 15.65
C MET A 151 -15.38 -24.67 16.63
N VAL A 152 -16.45 -25.22 16.08
CA VAL A 152 -17.41 -26.05 16.82
C VAL A 152 -17.52 -27.38 16.09
N GLN A 153 -17.27 -28.47 16.81
CA GLN A 153 -17.44 -29.83 16.32
C GLN A 153 -18.47 -30.53 17.18
N ASN A 154 -19.51 -31.03 16.54
CA ASN A 154 -20.62 -31.73 17.17
C ASN A 154 -20.66 -33.16 16.64
N TRP A 155 -20.60 -34.15 17.53
CA TRP A 155 -20.79 -35.56 17.19
C TRP A 155 -21.62 -36.25 18.27
N TYR A 156 -21.93 -37.52 18.04
CA TYR A 156 -22.62 -38.35 19.01
C TYR A 156 -21.71 -39.51 19.42
N ASP A 157 -21.69 -39.80 20.73
CA ASP A 157 -20.93 -40.88 21.34
C ASP A 157 -21.89 -41.82 22.08
N GLU A 158 -21.94 -43.08 21.65
CA GLU A 158 -22.84 -44.10 22.20
C GLU A 158 -22.42 -44.55 23.61
N PHE A 159 -21.15 -44.39 23.98
CA PHE A 159 -20.63 -44.83 25.27
C PHE A 159 -20.78 -43.76 26.36
N LEU A 160 -20.97 -42.48 26.00
CA LEU A 160 -21.08 -41.38 26.96
C LEU A 160 -22.52 -41.03 27.34
N ASP A 161 -23.51 -41.89 27.09
CA ASP A 161 -24.92 -41.64 27.43
C ASP A 161 -25.29 -42.15 28.83
N TRP A 162 -26.25 -41.47 29.48
CA TRP A 162 -26.72 -41.80 30.84
C TRP A 162 -28.20 -41.46 31.02
N ASP A 163 -28.84 -42.02 32.05
CA ASP A 163 -30.18 -41.64 32.49
C ASP A 163 -30.13 -40.48 33.49
N PRO A 164 -30.61 -39.27 33.15
CA PRO A 164 -30.59 -38.12 34.06
C PRO A 164 -31.31 -38.37 35.39
N ARG A 165 -32.28 -39.30 35.41
CA ARG A 165 -33.07 -39.62 36.61
C ARG A 165 -32.22 -40.23 37.73
N GLU A 166 -31.10 -40.87 37.38
CA GLU A 166 -30.18 -41.50 38.33
C GLU A 166 -29.11 -40.53 38.88
N TYR A 167 -28.98 -39.35 38.27
CA TYR A 167 -27.94 -38.37 38.59
C TYR A 167 -28.54 -36.98 38.88
N GLY A 168 -29.70 -36.92 39.53
CA GLY A 168 -30.29 -35.65 39.96
C GLY A 168 -30.81 -34.75 38.83
N MET A 169 -31.30 -35.34 37.73
CA MET A 169 -31.80 -34.66 36.53
C MET A 169 -30.73 -33.84 35.79
N LEU A 170 -29.47 -34.26 35.87
CA LEU A 170 -28.38 -33.67 35.11
C LEU A 170 -28.46 -34.06 33.63
N ASN A 171 -28.77 -33.08 32.77
CA ASN A 171 -28.83 -33.29 31.32
C ASN A 171 -27.50 -32.99 30.60
N LYS A 172 -26.62 -32.22 31.25
CA LYS A 172 -25.35 -31.76 30.67
C LYS A 172 -24.25 -31.83 31.69
N THR A 173 -23.07 -32.22 31.23
CA THR A 173 -21.85 -32.20 32.01
C THR A 173 -20.69 -31.69 31.15
N ILE A 174 -19.63 -31.22 31.79
CA ILE A 174 -18.44 -30.68 31.14
C ILE A 174 -17.28 -31.58 31.51
N VAL A 175 -16.59 -32.10 30.49
CA VAL A 175 -15.53 -33.09 30.62
C VAL A 175 -14.28 -32.55 29.92
N PRO A 176 -13.07 -32.73 30.48
CA PRO A 176 -11.86 -32.31 29.79
C PRO A 176 -11.63 -33.12 28.51
N TYR A 177 -11.14 -32.45 27.46
CA TYR A 177 -11.03 -33.05 26.12
C TYR A 177 -10.09 -34.25 26.02
N ASP A 178 -9.13 -34.38 26.94
CA ASP A 178 -8.10 -35.42 26.95
C ASP A 178 -8.55 -36.74 27.56
N GLN A 179 -9.75 -36.75 28.17
CA GLN A 179 -10.39 -37.94 28.74
C GLN A 179 -11.44 -38.57 27.81
N ILE A 180 -11.81 -37.89 26.73
CA ILE A 180 -12.80 -38.37 25.75
C ILE A 180 -12.18 -38.63 24.38
N TRP A 181 -12.85 -39.45 23.57
CA TRP A 181 -12.52 -39.58 22.16
C TRP A 181 -12.76 -38.26 21.44
N ILE A 182 -11.79 -37.83 20.65
CA ILE A 182 -11.90 -36.66 19.78
C ILE A 182 -11.54 -37.05 18.35
N PRO A 183 -12.22 -36.50 17.34
CA PRO A 183 -11.87 -36.76 15.96
C PRO A 183 -10.52 -36.11 15.59
N ASP A 184 -9.82 -36.73 14.66
CA ASP A 184 -8.55 -36.25 14.10
C ASP A 184 -8.77 -35.22 12.97
N THR A 185 -9.66 -34.26 13.22
CA THR A 185 -9.92 -33.14 12.31
C THR A 185 -8.65 -32.35 12.09
N TYR A 186 -8.23 -32.22 10.82
CA TYR A 186 -7.01 -31.59 10.40
C TYR A 186 -7.25 -30.61 9.25
N LEU A 187 -6.41 -29.58 9.20
CA LEU A 187 -6.43 -28.54 8.17
C LEU A 187 -5.27 -28.79 7.18
N TYR A 188 -5.58 -29.33 6.02
CA TYR A 188 -4.59 -29.87 5.07
C TYR A 188 -3.61 -28.81 4.53
N ASN A 189 -4.09 -27.58 4.33
CA ASN A 189 -3.30 -26.47 3.80
C ASN A 189 -2.75 -25.54 4.89
N SER A 190 -2.64 -26.02 6.13
CA SER A 190 -1.97 -25.31 7.21
C SER A 190 -0.46 -25.25 7.00
N GLU A 191 0.15 -24.09 7.18
CA GLU A 191 1.62 -23.93 7.20
C GLU A 191 2.23 -24.32 8.55
N ALA A 192 1.41 -24.35 9.61
CA ALA A 192 1.81 -24.78 10.93
C ALA A 192 1.34 -26.22 11.18
N LEU A 193 2.30 -27.12 11.41
CA LEU A 193 2.02 -28.53 11.68
C LEU A 193 1.66 -28.80 13.16
N GLU A 194 2.01 -27.88 14.07
CA GLU A 194 1.83 -28.07 15.51
C GLU A 194 0.44 -27.66 16.00
N ARG A 195 -0.47 -28.63 16.10
CA ARG A 195 -1.86 -28.45 16.59
C ARG A 195 -1.94 -27.72 17.94
N LYS A 196 -1.04 -28.04 18.89
CA LYS A 196 -1.03 -27.42 20.23
C LYS A 196 -0.74 -25.92 20.24
N LYS A 197 -0.11 -25.39 19.17
CA LYS A 197 0.16 -23.96 19.03
C LYS A 197 -0.99 -23.22 18.34
N THR A 198 -1.72 -23.91 17.46
CA THR A 198 -2.79 -23.32 16.65
C THR A 198 -4.15 -23.41 17.33
N GLU A 199 -4.43 -24.47 18.07
CA GLU A 199 -5.76 -24.75 18.65
C GLU A 199 -5.71 -24.75 20.18
N SER A 200 -6.59 -23.98 20.81
CA SER A 200 -6.73 -23.94 22.28
C SER A 200 -7.94 -24.77 22.71
N ILE A 201 -7.73 -26.07 22.85
CA ILE A 201 -8.78 -27.00 23.28
C ILE A 201 -8.82 -27.04 24.82
N MET A 202 -10.02 -26.90 25.38
CA MET A 202 -10.26 -26.95 26.84
C MET A 202 -11.19 -28.11 27.17
N ASN A 203 -12.46 -27.84 27.44
CA ASN A 203 -13.42 -28.87 27.82
C ASN A 203 -14.44 -29.10 26.71
N ALA A 204 -14.96 -30.31 26.65
CA ALA A 204 -16.12 -30.66 25.85
C ALA A 204 -17.39 -30.60 26.70
N ILE A 205 -18.49 -30.21 26.07
CA ILE A 205 -19.82 -30.27 26.66
C ILE A 205 -20.46 -31.57 26.19
N VAL A 206 -20.89 -32.41 27.13
CA VAL A 206 -21.59 -33.65 26.84
C VAL A 206 -23.05 -33.48 27.29
N GLU A 207 -23.99 -33.76 26.38
CA GLU A 207 -25.44 -33.71 26.63
C GLU A 207 -26.04 -35.10 26.41
N THR A 208 -26.81 -35.57 27.37
CA THR A 208 -27.49 -36.88 27.32
C THR A 208 -28.39 -37.01 26.08
N GLY A 209 -28.35 -38.20 25.47
CA GLY A 209 -29.23 -38.64 24.41
C GLY A 209 -30.60 -39.13 24.91
N PHE A 210 -30.74 -39.37 26.21
CA PHE A 210 -31.91 -40.01 26.84
C PHE A 210 -33.26 -39.39 26.42
N TRP A 211 -33.36 -38.06 26.39
CA TRP A 211 -34.60 -37.36 26.02
C TRP A 211 -34.88 -37.34 24.51
N SER A 212 -33.85 -37.54 23.70
CA SER A 212 -33.93 -37.44 22.23
C SER A 212 -34.62 -38.66 21.61
N ASN A 213 -34.78 -39.76 22.37
CA ASN A 213 -35.33 -41.06 21.92
C ASN A 213 -34.68 -41.59 20.62
N ASN A 214 -33.49 -41.10 20.31
CA ASN A 214 -32.67 -41.49 19.19
C ASN A 214 -31.51 -42.32 19.74
N SER A 215 -31.29 -43.51 19.19
CA SER A 215 -30.22 -44.44 19.58
C SER A 215 -28.82 -43.97 19.13
N LEU A 216 -28.59 -42.66 19.11
CA LEU A 216 -27.33 -42.05 18.67
C LEU A 216 -26.36 -41.86 19.84
N GLY A 217 -26.81 -41.97 21.09
CA GLY A 217 -26.00 -41.73 22.28
C GLY A 217 -25.99 -40.26 22.71
N ALA A 218 -25.03 -39.90 23.56
CA ALA A 218 -24.85 -38.54 24.04
C ALA A 218 -24.27 -37.63 22.95
N ARG A 219 -24.75 -36.39 22.90
CA ARG A 219 -24.24 -35.35 22.00
C ARG A 219 -23.02 -34.69 22.63
N VAL A 220 -21.87 -34.80 21.97
CA VAL A 220 -20.63 -34.16 22.39
C VAL A 220 -20.40 -32.93 21.53
N GLN A 221 -20.16 -31.80 22.19
CA GLN A 221 -19.87 -30.52 21.57
C GLN A 221 -18.49 -30.03 22.03
N LEU A 222 -17.55 -30.01 21.09
CA LEU A 222 -16.21 -29.48 21.29
C LEU A 222 -16.10 -28.11 20.64
N MET A 223 -15.78 -27.10 21.44
CA MET A 223 -15.62 -25.72 20.97
C MET A 223 -14.24 -25.23 21.33
N PHE A 224 -13.52 -24.66 20.36
CA PHE A 224 -12.19 -24.13 20.60
C PHE A 224 -11.89 -22.94 19.67
N PRO A 225 -11.24 -21.89 20.18
CA PRO A 225 -10.62 -20.89 19.33
C PRO A 225 -9.36 -21.46 18.68
N ALA A 226 -9.13 -21.10 17.42
CA ALA A 226 -7.96 -21.49 16.67
C ALA A 226 -7.41 -20.32 15.84
N ILE A 227 -6.08 -20.22 15.80
CA ILE A 227 -5.37 -19.34 14.87
C ILE A 227 -4.80 -20.22 13.77
N TYR A 228 -5.37 -20.12 12.57
CA TYR A 228 -4.91 -20.87 11.42
C TYR A 228 -4.09 -19.99 10.49
N LYS A 229 -2.88 -20.46 10.20
CA LYS A 229 -2.03 -19.92 9.13
C LYS A 229 -2.12 -20.86 7.93
N LEU A 230 -2.70 -20.39 6.85
CA LEU A 230 -3.00 -21.18 5.66
C LEU A 230 -2.17 -20.72 4.48
N SER A 231 -1.73 -21.69 3.67
CA SER A 231 -1.19 -21.39 2.34
C SER A 231 -2.35 -21.14 1.38
N CYS A 232 -2.30 -19.99 0.69
CA CYS A 232 -3.34 -19.52 -0.22
C CYS A 232 -2.69 -18.88 -1.46
N ALA A 233 -2.93 -19.47 -2.63
CA ALA A 233 -2.42 -18.92 -3.89
C ALA A 233 -3.19 -17.64 -4.26
N MET A 234 -2.55 -16.48 -4.07
CA MET A 234 -3.15 -15.18 -4.33
C MET A 234 -2.98 -14.74 -5.79
N ASN A 235 -4.04 -14.14 -6.35
CA ASN A 235 -4.03 -13.53 -7.67
C ASN A 235 -3.93 -12.00 -7.57
N VAL A 236 -2.73 -11.45 -7.83
CA VAL A 236 -2.44 -10.00 -7.73
C VAL A 236 -2.50 -9.26 -9.07
N GLN A 237 -3.14 -9.82 -10.10
CA GLN A 237 -3.23 -9.20 -11.43
C GLN A 237 -3.85 -7.80 -11.39
N TRP A 238 -4.88 -7.62 -10.56
CA TRP A 238 -5.66 -6.37 -10.47
C TRP A 238 -5.30 -5.50 -9.25
N PHE A 239 -4.17 -5.76 -8.60
CA PHE A 239 -3.76 -5.00 -7.43
C PHE A 239 -3.77 -3.49 -7.70
N PRO A 240 -4.32 -2.64 -6.79
CA PRO A 240 -4.86 -2.95 -5.45
C PRO A 240 -6.38 -3.22 -5.41
N TYR A 241 -7.03 -3.43 -6.57
CA TYR A 241 -8.46 -3.69 -6.71
C TYR A 241 -8.78 -5.20 -6.78
N ASP A 242 -7.96 -6.01 -6.12
CA ASP A 242 -7.98 -7.46 -6.19
C ASP A 242 -8.97 -8.11 -5.20
N SER A 243 -9.45 -9.29 -5.56
CA SER A 243 -10.19 -10.18 -4.68
C SER A 243 -9.49 -11.53 -4.61
N GLN A 244 -9.36 -12.06 -3.40
CA GLN A 244 -8.69 -13.34 -3.13
C GLN A 244 -9.71 -14.38 -2.67
N ASN A 245 -9.51 -15.63 -3.08
CA ASN A 245 -10.27 -16.78 -2.59
C ASN A 245 -9.31 -17.74 -1.88
N CYS A 246 -9.36 -17.73 -0.56
CA CYS A 246 -8.56 -18.62 0.27
C CYS A 246 -9.44 -19.74 0.84
N THR A 247 -9.12 -20.98 0.49
CA THR A 247 -9.97 -22.13 0.81
C THR A 247 -9.40 -22.90 1.99
N PHE A 248 -10.19 -23.14 3.03
CA PHE A 248 -9.83 -24.01 4.15
C PHE A 248 -10.15 -25.44 3.74
N ILE A 249 -9.20 -26.36 3.89
CA ILE A 249 -9.42 -27.77 3.54
C ILE A 249 -9.45 -28.59 4.83
N ILE A 250 -10.65 -28.84 5.35
CA ILE A 250 -10.88 -29.52 6.63
C ILE A 250 -11.32 -30.95 6.37
N SER A 251 -10.62 -31.93 6.96
CA SER A 251 -10.97 -33.36 6.86
C SER A 251 -10.29 -34.12 8.01
N SER A 252 -10.65 -35.39 8.19
CA SER A 252 -9.84 -36.31 8.99
C SER A 252 -8.53 -36.61 8.27
N TRP A 253 -7.45 -36.81 9.03
CA TRP A 253 -6.15 -37.21 8.51
C TRP A 253 -6.05 -38.71 8.25
N THR A 254 -6.56 -39.53 9.17
CA THR A 254 -6.39 -41.00 9.16
C THR A 254 -7.65 -41.76 8.78
N HIS A 255 -8.83 -41.18 8.98
CA HIS A 255 -10.11 -41.83 8.76
C HIS A 255 -10.69 -41.49 7.38
N ASP A 256 -11.26 -42.52 6.75
CA ASP A 256 -12.00 -42.41 5.50
C ASP A 256 -13.50 -42.17 5.76
N LYS A 257 -14.30 -42.02 4.70
CA LYS A 257 -15.76 -41.83 4.79
C LYS A 257 -16.49 -42.96 5.55
N ALA A 258 -15.95 -44.17 5.52
CA ALA A 258 -16.59 -45.33 6.16
C ALA A 258 -16.54 -45.24 7.68
N THR A 259 -15.53 -44.56 8.23
CA THR A 259 -15.31 -44.41 9.68
C THR A 259 -15.75 -43.04 10.18
N ILE A 260 -15.42 -41.96 9.48
CA ILE A 260 -15.80 -40.59 9.84
C ILE A 260 -16.42 -39.87 8.64
N ASP A 261 -17.60 -39.28 8.85
CA ASP A 261 -18.33 -38.53 7.82
C ASP A 261 -18.52 -37.08 8.25
N TYR A 262 -17.80 -36.15 7.61
CA TYR A 262 -17.89 -34.71 7.90
C TYR A 262 -19.06 -34.04 7.18
N TRP A 263 -19.76 -33.20 7.93
CA TRP A 263 -20.86 -32.37 7.45
C TRP A 263 -20.73 -30.95 7.99
N ALA A 264 -21.11 -29.95 7.20
CA ALA A 264 -21.27 -28.60 7.72
C ALA A 264 -22.63 -28.49 8.44
N GLU A 265 -22.67 -27.94 9.65
CA GLU A 265 -23.92 -27.69 10.38
C GLU A 265 -24.78 -26.63 9.68
N HIS A 266 -24.11 -25.64 9.09
CA HIS A 266 -24.70 -24.61 8.24
C HIS A 266 -23.86 -24.44 6.97
N PRO A 267 -24.47 -24.10 5.81
CA PRO A 267 -23.74 -23.92 4.57
C PRO A 267 -22.82 -22.69 4.59
N THR A 268 -23.15 -21.68 5.39
CA THR A 268 -22.39 -20.42 5.51
C THR A 268 -21.68 -20.35 6.87
N VAL A 269 -20.44 -19.86 6.88
CA VAL A 269 -19.69 -19.57 8.11
C VAL A 269 -20.31 -18.35 8.80
N ASN A 270 -20.36 -18.37 10.13
CA ASN A 270 -20.93 -17.27 10.88
C ASN A 270 -19.97 -16.07 10.92
N LEU A 271 -20.39 -14.95 10.32
CA LEU A 271 -19.64 -13.69 10.26
C LEU A 271 -20.19 -12.62 11.23
N LYS A 272 -21.23 -12.90 12.02
CA LYS A 272 -21.92 -11.89 12.86
C LYS A 272 -21.02 -11.23 13.91
N ASN A 273 -20.09 -12.01 14.47
CA ASN A 273 -19.17 -11.56 15.52
C ASN A 273 -17.78 -11.20 14.96
N MET A 274 -17.66 -11.01 13.64
CA MET A 274 -16.38 -10.68 13.01
C MET A 274 -15.99 -9.23 13.34
N ALA A 275 -14.77 -9.05 13.83
CA ALA A 275 -14.15 -7.74 13.96
C ALA A 275 -13.92 -7.15 12.56
N ARG A 276 -14.27 -5.88 12.38
CA ARG A 276 -14.07 -5.17 11.12
C ARG A 276 -12.56 -5.05 10.84
N ASN A 277 -12.14 -5.49 9.66
CA ASN A 277 -10.77 -5.29 9.18
C ASN A 277 -10.70 -4.01 8.32
N ASP A 278 -9.63 -3.23 8.47
CA ASP A 278 -9.46 -1.94 7.79
C ASP A 278 -8.85 -2.06 6.39
N GLU A 279 -8.19 -3.17 6.08
CA GLU A 279 -7.58 -3.44 4.78
C GLU A 279 -8.45 -4.35 3.91
N TRP A 280 -9.09 -5.36 4.51
CA TRP A 280 -9.85 -6.38 3.80
C TRP A 280 -11.34 -6.34 4.14
N GLU A 281 -12.17 -6.62 3.14
CA GLU A 281 -13.61 -6.84 3.25
C GLU A 281 -13.93 -8.30 2.91
N VAL A 282 -14.71 -8.97 3.75
CA VAL A 282 -15.16 -10.34 3.48
C VAL A 282 -16.43 -10.29 2.63
N LEU A 283 -16.37 -10.85 1.43
CA LEU A 283 -17.50 -10.92 0.51
C LEU A 283 -18.40 -12.15 0.77
N GLY A 284 -17.77 -13.28 1.11
CA GLY A 284 -18.46 -14.53 1.34
C GLY A 284 -17.57 -15.54 2.05
N PHE A 285 -18.19 -16.41 2.84
CA PHE A 285 -17.51 -17.53 3.48
C PHE A 285 -18.43 -18.75 3.58
N GLU A 286 -18.25 -19.71 2.68
CA GLU A 286 -19.20 -20.80 2.46
C GLU A 286 -18.51 -22.18 2.46
N PHE A 287 -19.21 -23.19 2.99
CA PHE A 287 -18.78 -24.57 3.00
C PHE A 287 -19.26 -25.32 1.76
N GLU A 288 -18.36 -26.10 1.18
CA GLU A 288 -18.60 -27.06 0.11
C GLU A 288 -18.08 -28.43 0.54
N ARG A 289 -18.93 -29.46 0.43
CA ARG A 289 -18.56 -30.84 0.78
C ARG A 289 -18.11 -31.59 -0.46
N ILE A 290 -16.88 -32.10 -0.44
CA ILE A 290 -16.28 -32.82 -1.56
C ILE A 290 -15.85 -34.21 -1.09
N GLU A 291 -16.28 -35.24 -1.82
CA GLU A 291 -15.80 -36.61 -1.61
C GLU A 291 -14.68 -36.91 -2.62
N GLN A 292 -13.49 -37.23 -2.12
CA GLN A 292 -12.32 -37.44 -2.96
C GLN A 292 -11.67 -38.79 -2.68
N ILE A 293 -11.39 -39.55 -3.74
CA ILE A 293 -10.60 -40.77 -3.66
C ILE A 293 -9.13 -40.40 -3.90
N PHE A 294 -8.28 -40.63 -2.90
CA PHE A 294 -6.85 -40.36 -3.00
C PHE A 294 -6.10 -41.52 -3.66
N LYS A 295 -4.95 -41.22 -4.30
CA LYS A 295 -4.13 -42.24 -4.99
C LYS A 295 -3.62 -43.36 -4.06
N CYS A 296 -3.48 -43.08 -2.76
CA CYS A 296 -3.00 -44.06 -1.79
C CYS A 296 -4.01 -45.16 -1.48
N CYS A 297 -5.31 -44.88 -1.66
CA CYS A 297 -6.33 -45.48 -0.84
C CYS A 297 -7.61 -45.74 -1.65
N ALA A 298 -8.28 -46.87 -1.40
CA ALA A 298 -9.43 -47.32 -2.19
C ALA A 298 -10.74 -46.62 -1.82
N ASN A 299 -10.91 -46.26 -0.54
CA ASN A 299 -12.11 -45.60 -0.05
C ASN A 299 -12.05 -44.07 -0.28
N PRO A 300 -13.19 -43.38 -0.38
CA PRO A 300 -13.21 -41.92 -0.47
C PRO A 300 -13.01 -41.27 0.91
N TRP A 301 -12.37 -40.10 0.92
CA TRP A 301 -12.31 -39.17 2.05
C TRP A 301 -13.37 -38.09 1.89
N VAL A 302 -13.87 -37.56 3.00
CA VAL A 302 -14.84 -36.45 3.01
C VAL A 302 -14.13 -35.17 3.42
N LEU A 303 -13.99 -34.24 2.48
CA LEU A 303 -13.37 -32.94 2.69
C LEU A 303 -14.43 -31.84 2.74
N LEU A 304 -14.31 -30.97 3.72
CA LEU A 304 -15.06 -29.71 3.80
C LEU A 304 -14.15 -28.58 3.34
N TYR A 305 -14.46 -28.04 2.17
CA TYR A 305 -13.83 -26.84 1.63
C TYR A 305 -14.59 -25.63 2.16
N ALA A 306 -13.94 -24.74 2.90
CA ALA A 306 -14.55 -23.47 3.29
C ALA A 306 -13.92 -22.34 2.46
N HIS A 307 -14.65 -21.78 1.51
CA HIS A 307 -14.17 -20.76 0.58
C HIS A 307 -14.29 -19.38 1.21
N LEU A 308 -13.18 -18.79 1.65
CA LEU A 308 -13.13 -17.42 2.17
C LEU A 308 -12.78 -16.47 1.02
N VAL A 309 -13.77 -15.70 0.57
CA VAL A 309 -13.60 -14.69 -0.48
C VAL A 309 -13.47 -13.30 0.15
N ILE A 310 -12.31 -12.68 -0.04
CA ILE A 310 -11.97 -11.36 0.50
C ILE A 310 -11.64 -10.36 -0.61
N ARG A 311 -11.91 -9.08 -0.38
CA ARG A 311 -11.62 -7.97 -1.29
C ARG A 311 -10.78 -6.92 -0.57
N ARG A 312 -9.73 -6.43 -1.25
CA ARG A 312 -8.87 -5.37 -0.71
C ARG A 312 -9.54 -4.01 -0.80
N LYS A 313 -9.31 -3.15 0.18
CA LYS A 313 -9.67 -1.72 0.15
C LYS A 313 -8.52 -0.90 -0.45
N PRO A 314 -8.70 -0.28 -1.63
CA PRO A 314 -7.58 0.28 -2.41
C PRO A 314 -7.10 1.67 -1.94
N LEU A 315 -7.85 2.36 -1.08
CA LEU A 315 -7.66 3.79 -0.76
C LEU A 315 -6.24 4.13 -0.29
N TYR A 316 -5.66 3.28 0.57
CA TYR A 316 -4.31 3.46 1.11
C TYR A 316 -3.25 3.53 0.00
N TYR A 317 -3.32 2.59 -0.95
CA TYR A 317 -2.38 2.50 -2.07
C TYR A 317 -2.55 3.65 -3.06
N VAL A 318 -3.80 4.08 -3.30
CA VAL A 318 -4.07 5.23 -4.18
C VAL A 318 -3.45 6.51 -3.59
N ILE A 319 -3.66 6.78 -2.30
CA ILE A 319 -3.17 8.01 -1.66
C ILE A 319 -1.65 8.00 -1.52
N ASN A 320 -1.05 6.88 -1.11
CA ASN A 320 0.37 6.84 -0.74
C ASN A 320 1.30 6.45 -1.89
N LEU A 321 0.82 5.74 -2.91
CA LEU A 321 1.64 5.30 -4.04
C LEU A 321 1.26 6.01 -5.34
N VAL A 322 -0.02 6.06 -5.68
CA VAL A 322 -0.47 6.58 -7.00
C VAL A 322 -0.41 8.10 -7.07
N ILE A 323 -0.93 8.82 -6.07
CA ILE A 323 -0.96 10.29 -6.09
C ILE A 323 0.45 10.90 -6.11
N PRO A 324 1.41 10.51 -5.24
CA PRO A 324 2.75 11.11 -5.23
C PRO A 324 3.50 10.83 -6.53
N THR A 325 3.36 9.63 -7.09
CA THR A 325 4.02 9.27 -8.35
C THR A 325 3.44 10.06 -9.51
N SER A 326 2.13 10.23 -9.56
CA SER A 326 1.47 11.10 -10.55
C SER A 326 1.98 12.54 -10.47
N ILE A 327 2.07 13.12 -9.26
CA ILE A 327 2.61 14.47 -9.06
C ILE A 327 4.05 14.57 -9.56
N ILE A 328 4.91 13.62 -9.23
CA ILE A 328 6.30 13.61 -9.69
C ILE A 328 6.38 13.54 -11.22
N THR A 329 5.52 12.74 -11.88
CA THR A 329 5.50 12.69 -13.35
C THR A 329 5.06 14.00 -14.00
N ILE A 330 4.06 14.67 -13.41
CA ILE A 330 3.59 15.97 -13.90
C ILE A 330 4.70 17.01 -13.76
N VAL A 331 5.37 17.05 -12.60
CA VAL A 331 6.53 17.93 -12.37
C VAL A 331 7.65 17.62 -13.37
N ALA A 332 7.95 16.34 -13.63
CA ALA A 332 8.96 15.95 -14.61
C ALA A 332 8.63 16.46 -16.02
N ILE A 333 7.40 16.23 -16.49
CA ILE A 333 6.95 16.65 -17.84
C ILE A 333 6.96 18.17 -17.97
N THR A 334 6.45 18.88 -16.96
CA THR A 334 6.48 20.35 -16.98
C THR A 334 7.92 20.87 -17.00
N GLY A 335 8.82 20.27 -16.22
CA GLY A 335 10.23 20.65 -16.22
C GLY A 335 10.95 20.38 -17.56
N PHE A 336 10.67 19.25 -18.23
CA PHE A 336 11.29 18.94 -19.54
C PHE A 336 10.93 19.97 -20.60
N PHE A 337 9.67 20.39 -20.65
CA PHE A 337 9.14 21.28 -21.69
C PHE A 337 8.98 22.74 -21.22
N THR A 338 9.61 23.13 -20.11
CA THR A 338 9.68 24.54 -19.70
C THR A 338 10.61 25.29 -20.66
N PRO A 339 10.23 26.46 -21.22
CA PRO A 339 11.10 27.20 -22.14
C PRO A 339 12.36 27.66 -21.43
N THR A 340 13.54 27.34 -21.99
CA THR A 340 14.84 27.73 -21.41
C THR A 340 15.62 28.57 -22.38
N SER A 341 16.11 29.70 -21.88
CA SER A 341 16.79 30.70 -22.69
C SER A 341 18.32 30.60 -22.57
N THR A 342 18.81 30.01 -21.47
CA THR A 342 20.25 29.94 -21.14
C THR A 342 20.79 28.52 -21.28
N SER A 343 22.09 28.38 -21.58
CA SER A 343 22.72 27.07 -21.73
C SER A 343 22.76 26.24 -20.45
N SER A 344 22.88 26.87 -19.27
CA SER A 344 22.89 26.21 -17.97
C SER A 344 21.53 25.59 -17.62
N GLU A 345 20.44 26.30 -17.89
CA GLU A 345 19.06 25.83 -17.67
C GLU A 345 18.72 24.59 -18.53
N ARG A 346 19.46 24.36 -19.63
CA ARG A 346 19.28 23.17 -20.48
C ARG A 346 19.89 21.91 -19.85
N ASP A 347 20.99 22.05 -19.12
CA ASP A 347 21.63 20.93 -18.43
C ASP A 347 20.76 20.49 -17.23
N GLU A 348 20.13 21.44 -16.55
CA GLU A 348 19.19 21.17 -15.44
C GLU A 348 17.99 20.30 -15.85
N LYS A 349 17.51 20.42 -17.10
CA LYS A 349 16.45 19.56 -17.65
C LYS A 349 16.85 18.09 -17.74
N LEU A 350 18.07 17.83 -18.18
CA LEU A 350 18.63 16.48 -18.27
C LEU A 350 18.77 15.85 -16.88
N TYR A 351 19.28 16.62 -15.92
CA TYR A 351 19.39 16.18 -14.53
C TYR A 351 18.02 15.88 -13.91
N LEU A 352 17.01 16.72 -14.14
CA LEU A 352 15.63 16.44 -13.71
C LEU A 352 15.12 15.13 -14.30
N GLY A 353 15.46 14.82 -15.56
CA GLY A 353 15.05 13.59 -16.23
C GLY A 353 15.67 12.34 -15.66
N ILE A 354 16.97 12.37 -15.41
CA ILE A 354 17.70 11.24 -14.81
C ILE A 354 17.21 10.99 -13.38
N ASN A 355 17.04 12.06 -12.59
CA ASN A 355 16.59 11.93 -11.20
C ASN A 355 15.16 11.38 -11.11
N THR A 356 14.25 11.83 -11.99
CA THR A 356 12.87 11.33 -12.00
C THR A 356 12.78 9.87 -12.44
N LEU A 357 13.61 9.41 -13.40
CA LEU A 357 13.73 7.99 -13.76
C LEU A 357 14.23 7.14 -12.59
N LEU A 358 15.26 7.62 -11.86
CA LEU A 358 15.78 6.94 -10.68
C LEU A 358 14.71 6.81 -9.59
N THR A 359 14.01 7.91 -9.27
CA THR A 359 12.92 7.90 -8.28
C THR A 359 11.81 6.93 -8.68
N MET A 360 11.39 6.90 -9.94
CA MET A 360 10.36 5.96 -10.41
C MET A 360 10.81 4.50 -10.35
N SER A 361 12.08 4.24 -10.64
CA SER A 361 12.66 2.89 -10.52
C SER A 361 12.68 2.41 -9.06
N ILE A 362 12.98 3.31 -8.11
CA ILE A 362 12.92 3.02 -6.67
C ILE A 362 11.47 2.74 -6.23
N MET A 363 10.50 3.55 -6.66
CA MET A 363 9.09 3.33 -6.33
C MET A 363 8.57 2.00 -6.89
N MET A 364 8.96 1.65 -8.13
CA MET A 364 8.63 0.34 -8.70
C MET A 364 9.24 -0.81 -7.89
N LEU A 365 10.50 -0.69 -7.47
CA LEU A 365 11.16 -1.71 -6.64
C LEU A 365 10.44 -1.89 -5.29
N MET A 366 10.01 -0.79 -4.66
CA MET A 366 9.23 -0.83 -3.43
C MET A 366 7.94 -1.65 -3.60
N VAL A 367 7.22 -1.45 -4.71
CA VAL A 367 5.98 -2.19 -5.00
C VAL A 367 6.26 -3.66 -5.30
N CYS A 368 7.32 -3.96 -6.07
CA CYS A 368 7.72 -5.34 -6.35
C CYS A 368 8.07 -6.13 -5.08
N ASN A 369 8.66 -5.48 -4.07
CA ASN A 369 9.02 -6.14 -2.81
C ASN A 369 7.79 -6.48 -1.93
N GLN A 370 6.63 -5.89 -2.20
CA GLN A 370 5.39 -6.18 -1.48
C GLN A 370 4.55 -7.29 -2.15
N MET A 371 4.91 -7.72 -3.35
CA MET A 371 4.15 -8.69 -4.15
C MET A 371 4.88 -10.03 -4.23
N PRO A 372 4.16 -11.15 -4.39
CA PRO A 372 4.80 -12.43 -4.62
C PRO A 372 5.53 -12.44 -5.96
N SER A 373 6.66 -13.13 -6.01
CA SER A 373 7.46 -13.33 -7.21
C SER A 373 6.80 -14.34 -8.17
N THR A 374 5.73 -13.91 -8.83
CA THR A 374 5.02 -14.73 -9.82
C THR A 374 5.32 -14.25 -11.25
N SER A 375 5.46 -15.21 -12.18
CA SER A 375 5.71 -14.94 -13.61
C SER A 375 4.46 -15.13 -14.49
N SER A 376 3.33 -15.51 -13.90
CA SER A 376 2.11 -15.87 -14.63
C SER A 376 1.40 -14.64 -15.22
N TYR A 377 1.49 -13.50 -14.55
CA TYR A 377 0.88 -12.25 -14.98
C TYR A 377 1.64 -11.06 -14.37
N VAL A 378 1.49 -9.88 -14.97
CA VAL A 378 2.07 -8.62 -14.48
C VAL A 378 0.95 -7.79 -13.83
N PRO A 379 1.10 -7.32 -12.58
CA PRO A 379 0.08 -6.52 -11.88
C PRO A 379 -0.29 -5.22 -12.60
N LEU A 380 -1.53 -4.76 -12.43
CA LEU A 380 -2.03 -3.49 -12.99
C LEU A 380 -1.14 -2.30 -12.58
N MET A 381 -0.74 -2.22 -11.31
CA MET A 381 0.20 -1.19 -10.83
C MET A 381 1.55 -1.24 -11.56
N SER A 382 2.06 -2.43 -11.87
CA SER A 382 3.31 -2.60 -12.62
C SER A 382 3.18 -2.08 -14.05
N TRP A 383 2.04 -2.31 -14.71
CA TRP A 383 1.75 -1.72 -16.04
C TRP A 383 1.69 -0.20 -16.00
N TYR A 384 1.12 0.38 -14.94
CA TYR A 384 1.09 1.82 -14.73
C TYR A 384 2.50 2.41 -14.57
N TYR A 385 3.34 1.83 -13.69
CA TYR A 385 4.73 2.28 -13.53
C TYR A 385 5.55 2.10 -14.81
N LEU A 386 5.38 0.99 -15.51
CA LEU A 386 6.04 0.77 -16.81
C LEU A 386 5.62 1.84 -17.83
N GLY A 387 4.32 2.15 -17.91
CA GLY A 387 3.80 3.21 -18.77
C GLY A 387 4.39 4.58 -18.44
N ILE A 388 4.48 4.92 -17.16
CA ILE A 388 5.12 6.15 -16.69
C ILE A 388 6.60 6.19 -17.06
N ILE A 389 7.33 5.10 -16.84
CA ILE A 389 8.76 5.03 -17.16
C ILE A 389 8.95 5.24 -18.67
N ILE A 390 8.13 4.60 -19.51
CA ILE A 390 8.16 4.79 -20.97
C ILE A 390 7.87 6.27 -21.33
N VAL A 391 6.89 6.89 -20.68
CA VAL A 391 6.57 8.32 -20.89
C VAL A 391 7.76 9.22 -20.51
N ILE A 392 8.43 8.97 -19.38
CA ILE A 392 9.60 9.75 -18.96
C ILE A 392 10.78 9.53 -19.90
N VAL A 393 11.07 8.28 -20.30
CA VAL A 393 12.15 7.98 -21.25
C VAL A 393 11.90 8.65 -22.61
N LEU A 394 10.67 8.58 -23.13
CA LEU A 394 10.33 9.23 -24.39
C LEU A 394 10.35 10.76 -24.26
N GLY A 395 9.85 11.29 -23.13
CA GLY A 395 9.86 12.72 -22.82
C GLY A 395 11.26 13.29 -22.72
N THR A 396 12.17 12.62 -22.00
CA THR A 396 13.59 13.01 -21.91
C THR A 396 14.28 12.94 -23.27
N LEU A 397 14.06 11.89 -24.06
CA LEU A 397 14.61 11.76 -25.41
C LEU A 397 14.14 12.90 -26.33
N LEU A 398 12.84 13.19 -26.36
CA LEU A 398 12.30 14.30 -27.17
C LEU A 398 12.79 15.66 -26.67
N ALA A 399 12.91 15.87 -25.36
CA ALA A 399 13.51 17.08 -24.81
C ALA A 399 14.96 17.25 -25.30
N THR A 400 15.78 16.19 -25.32
CA THR A 400 17.14 16.30 -25.88
C THR A 400 17.16 16.67 -27.36
N ILE A 401 16.20 16.17 -28.14
CA ILE A 401 16.04 16.53 -29.56
C ILE A 401 15.66 18.02 -29.69
N VAL A 402 14.74 18.53 -28.86
CA VAL A 402 14.40 19.96 -28.86
C VAL A 402 15.59 20.82 -28.45
N LEU A 403 16.38 20.38 -27.45
CA LEU A 403 17.62 21.05 -27.08
C LEU A 403 18.64 21.06 -28.22
N ALA A 404 18.74 19.98 -29.00
CA ALA A 404 19.58 19.90 -30.20
C ALA A 404 19.09 20.85 -31.31
N ILE A 405 17.77 20.97 -31.51
CA ILE A 405 17.16 21.94 -32.43
C ILE A 405 17.47 23.37 -31.98
N HIS A 406 17.36 23.69 -30.69
CA HIS A 406 17.80 24.96 -30.13
C HIS A 406 19.29 25.24 -30.41
N GLY A 407 20.13 24.21 -30.38
CA GLY A 407 21.55 24.29 -30.73
C GLY A 407 21.81 24.68 -32.19
N GLN A 408 20.88 24.40 -33.11
CA GLN A 408 21.02 24.80 -34.52
C GLN A 408 20.96 26.32 -34.74
N LYS A 409 20.49 27.10 -33.75
CA LYS A 409 20.59 28.57 -33.72
C LYS A 409 22.00 29.08 -34.05
N ARG A 410 23.06 28.36 -33.64
CA ARG A 410 24.46 28.74 -33.88
C ARG A 410 24.90 28.63 -35.35
N HIS A 411 24.20 27.85 -36.16
CA HIS A 411 24.60 27.53 -37.54
C HIS A 411 24.05 28.48 -38.61
N ASN A 412 23.22 29.48 -38.25
CA ASN A 412 22.70 30.53 -39.15
C ASN A 412 22.04 30.02 -40.45
N ARG A 413 21.53 28.78 -40.47
CA ARG A 413 20.83 28.21 -41.64
C ARG A 413 19.35 28.60 -41.61
N PRO A 414 18.74 28.94 -42.76
CA PRO A 414 17.31 29.19 -42.84
C PRO A 414 16.52 27.90 -42.61
N LEU A 415 15.34 28.01 -41.99
CA LEU A 415 14.42 26.89 -41.81
C LEU A 415 13.98 26.28 -43.15
N SER A 416 13.77 24.97 -43.14
CA SER A 416 13.14 24.26 -44.25
C SER A 416 11.75 24.82 -44.57
N ARG A 417 11.35 24.77 -45.85
CA ARG A 417 10.04 25.29 -46.31
C ARG A 417 8.86 24.66 -45.58
N TRP A 418 8.97 23.37 -45.25
CA TRP A 418 7.94 22.66 -44.50
C TRP A 418 7.81 23.15 -43.04
N ALA A 419 8.94 23.31 -42.34
CA ALA A 419 8.97 23.81 -40.96
C ALA A 419 8.40 25.24 -40.84
N ARG A 420 8.61 26.07 -41.86
CA ARG A 420 8.00 27.41 -41.96
C ARG A 420 6.48 27.35 -42.12
N GLY A 421 5.96 26.41 -42.90
CA GLY A 421 4.51 26.20 -43.02
C GLY A 421 3.85 25.79 -41.71
N LEU A 422 4.55 25.02 -40.86
CA LEU A 422 4.07 24.61 -39.55
C LEU A 422 4.04 25.78 -38.55
N VAL A 423 5.10 26.60 -38.56
CA VAL A 423 5.25 27.81 -37.72
C VAL A 423 4.24 28.90 -38.04
N LEU A 424 3.90 29.07 -39.33
CA LEU A 424 2.94 30.07 -39.82
C LEU A 424 1.50 29.53 -39.86
N ASN A 425 1.26 28.30 -39.39
CA ASN A 425 -0.08 27.74 -39.36
C ASN A 425 -0.93 28.49 -38.32
N ARG A 426 -2.13 28.93 -38.75
CA ARG A 426 -3.06 29.72 -37.94
C ARG A 426 -3.44 29.03 -36.63
N PHE A 427 -3.44 27.70 -36.61
CA PHE A 427 -3.69 26.89 -35.41
C PHE A 427 -2.61 27.07 -34.33
N VAL A 428 -1.35 27.15 -34.72
CA VAL A 428 -0.22 27.36 -33.81
C VAL A 428 -0.24 28.77 -33.22
N GLU A 429 -0.57 29.76 -34.06
CA GLU A 429 -0.67 31.16 -33.66
C GLU A 429 -1.81 31.44 -32.67
N THR A 430 -2.91 30.67 -32.75
CA THR A 430 -4.08 30.86 -31.87
C THR A 430 -4.06 30.02 -30.59
N PHE A 431 -3.61 28.77 -30.64
CA PHE A 431 -3.74 27.83 -29.51
C PHE A 431 -2.44 27.55 -28.74
N ILE A 432 -1.26 27.86 -29.31
CA ILE A 432 0.03 27.44 -28.72
C ILE A 432 0.88 28.62 -28.24
N LEU A 433 1.29 29.51 -29.14
CA LEU A 433 2.14 30.65 -28.80
C LEU A 433 2.00 31.75 -29.86
N ARG A 434 1.96 33.02 -29.44
CA ARG A 434 2.07 34.14 -30.39
C ARG A 434 3.52 34.41 -30.74
N PRO A 435 3.85 34.72 -32.01
CA PRO A 435 5.21 35.08 -32.40
C PRO A 435 5.64 36.38 -31.72
N PRO A 436 6.89 36.48 -31.22
CA PRO A 436 7.39 37.70 -30.61
C PRO A 436 7.40 38.84 -31.62
N CYS A 437 7.04 40.06 -31.22
CA CYS A 437 6.90 41.22 -32.12
C CYS A 437 8.17 41.47 -32.96
N ALA A 438 9.35 41.29 -32.36
CA ALA A 438 10.62 41.43 -33.06
C ALA A 438 10.81 40.46 -34.24
N LEU A 439 10.22 39.25 -34.17
CA LEU A 439 10.24 38.28 -35.26
C LEU A 439 9.23 38.66 -36.35
N VAL A 440 8.07 39.18 -35.97
CA VAL A 440 7.04 39.67 -36.90
C VAL A 440 7.56 40.85 -37.72
N ASP A 441 8.25 41.80 -37.08
CA ASP A 441 8.90 42.93 -37.75
C ASP A 441 9.99 42.48 -38.75
N LEU A 442 10.73 41.41 -38.41
CA LEU A 442 11.72 40.80 -39.31
C LEU A 442 11.06 40.00 -40.45
N TRP A 443 9.86 39.46 -40.26
CA TRP A 443 9.11 38.78 -41.32
C TRP A 443 8.44 39.76 -42.29
N SER A 444 7.98 40.92 -41.82
CA SER A 444 7.43 41.99 -42.66
C SER A 444 8.54 42.68 -43.49
N GLU A 445 9.71 42.96 -42.88
CA GLU A 445 10.86 43.57 -43.58
C GLU A 445 11.39 42.70 -44.76
N TYR A 446 11.22 41.37 -44.67
CA TYR A 446 11.65 40.42 -45.71
C TYR A 446 10.51 39.87 -46.59
N GLY A 447 9.27 40.36 -46.42
CA GLY A 447 8.14 40.06 -47.30
C GLY A 447 7.58 38.63 -47.22
N ILE A 448 7.61 38.01 -46.03
CA ILE A 448 7.16 36.61 -45.83
C ILE A 448 5.75 36.53 -45.26
N VAL A 449 5.39 37.51 -44.44
CA VAL A 449 4.00 37.77 -44.08
C VAL A 449 3.56 38.92 -44.96
N GLU A 450 2.58 38.66 -45.83
CA GLU A 450 1.87 39.74 -46.51
C GLU A 450 1.12 40.52 -45.44
N GLU A 451 1.67 41.67 -45.04
CA GLU A 451 0.79 42.73 -44.56
C GLU A 451 -0.29 42.90 -45.61
N ARG A 452 -1.55 42.79 -45.19
CA ARG A 452 -2.67 43.39 -45.89
C ARG A 452 -2.32 44.88 -45.95
N ARG A 453 -1.56 45.28 -46.99
CA ARG A 453 -0.99 46.62 -47.13
C ARG A 453 -2.09 47.59 -46.74
N LEU A 454 -1.89 48.33 -45.66
CA LEU A 454 -2.46 49.66 -45.61
C LEU A 454 -1.82 50.35 -46.80
N SER A 455 -2.60 50.38 -47.89
CA SER A 455 -2.23 50.99 -49.15
C SER A 455 -1.53 52.30 -48.84
N MET A 456 -0.40 52.53 -49.48
CA MET A 456 0.34 53.79 -49.47
C MET A 456 -0.54 54.99 -49.92
N SER A 457 -1.79 54.73 -50.31
CA SER A 457 -2.86 55.71 -50.49
C SER A 457 -3.53 56.20 -49.19
N LYS A 458 -3.12 55.74 -48.00
CA LYS A 458 -3.63 56.20 -46.69
C LYS A 458 -2.58 56.90 -45.82
N LEU A 459 -1.35 57.10 -46.33
CA LEU A 459 -0.39 58.00 -45.68
C LEU A 459 -0.74 59.44 -46.06
N ASP A 460 -0.76 60.35 -45.08
CA ASP A 460 -1.03 61.77 -45.32
C ASP A 460 -0.08 62.32 -46.41
N PRO A 461 -0.61 63.03 -47.43
CA PRO A 461 0.19 63.56 -48.54
C PRO A 461 1.28 64.55 -48.08
N LEU A 462 1.15 65.12 -46.88
CA LEU A 462 2.12 66.02 -46.27
C LEU A 462 3.42 65.33 -45.85
N LEU A 463 3.37 64.04 -45.48
CA LEU A 463 4.55 63.30 -45.03
C LEU A 463 5.41 62.81 -46.20
N VAL A 464 4.76 62.45 -47.32
CA VAL A 464 5.45 62.10 -48.59
C VAL A 464 6.13 63.33 -49.19
N GLN A 465 5.53 64.51 -49.04
CA GLN A 465 6.11 65.76 -49.54
C GLN A 465 7.35 66.23 -48.76
N GLN A 466 7.55 65.77 -47.52
CA GLN A 466 8.73 66.10 -46.71
C GLN A 466 9.94 65.17 -46.95
N LEU A 467 9.75 64.03 -47.63
CA LEU A 467 10.82 63.04 -47.87
C LEU A 467 11.60 63.26 -49.17
N ASP A 468 11.21 64.25 -49.99
CA ASP A 468 11.80 64.52 -51.31
C ASP A 468 12.67 65.80 -51.45
N PRO A 469 13.44 66.27 -50.44
CA PRO A 469 14.52 67.23 -50.72
C PRO A 469 15.90 66.74 -50.23
N ILE A 470 16.35 65.55 -50.68
CA ILE A 470 17.76 65.14 -50.55
C ILE A 470 18.45 64.95 -51.92
N SER A 471 17.72 65.16 -53.02
CA SER A 471 18.24 64.95 -54.39
C SER A 471 18.72 66.21 -55.12
N LEU A 472 18.83 67.37 -54.45
CA LEU A 472 19.43 68.58 -55.03
C LEU A 472 20.96 68.42 -55.17
N MET A 473 21.40 67.84 -56.29
CA MET A 473 22.75 68.08 -56.81
C MET A 473 22.90 69.55 -57.25
N PRO A 474 24.06 70.19 -57.02
CA PRO A 474 24.33 71.55 -57.49
C PRO A 474 24.51 71.59 -59.03
N PRO A 475 24.39 72.78 -59.67
CA PRO A 475 24.12 72.89 -61.09
C PRO A 475 25.32 72.54 -61.99
N ARG A 476 24.98 72.22 -63.24
CA ARG A 476 25.86 71.80 -64.34
C ARG A 476 27.01 72.81 -64.59
N PRO A 477 28.23 72.36 -64.95
CA PRO A 477 29.43 73.21 -65.08
C PRO A 477 29.40 74.25 -66.22
N ARG A 478 28.40 74.19 -67.12
CA ARG A 478 28.36 75.02 -68.33
C ARG A 478 28.07 76.50 -68.05
N ALA A 479 27.45 76.83 -66.92
CA ALA A 479 27.14 78.23 -66.57
C ALA A 479 28.34 78.99 -65.96
N PHE A 480 29.30 78.30 -65.33
CA PHE A 480 30.43 78.95 -64.64
C PHE A 480 31.52 79.44 -65.61
N PHE A 481 31.81 78.68 -66.66
CA PHE A 481 32.82 79.10 -67.66
C PHE A 481 32.27 80.12 -68.67
N GLY A 482 30.96 80.13 -68.92
CA GLY A 482 30.32 81.08 -69.83
C GLY A 482 30.30 82.52 -69.30
N SER A 483 30.27 82.72 -67.98
CA SER A 483 30.31 84.06 -67.37
C SER A 483 31.73 84.64 -67.21
N ILE A 484 32.77 83.83 -67.42
CA ILE A 484 34.17 84.28 -67.39
C ILE A 484 34.65 84.69 -68.78
N SER A 485 34.03 84.18 -69.86
CA SER A 485 34.39 84.54 -71.23
C SER A 485 33.78 85.86 -71.72
N SER A 486 32.75 86.40 -71.05
CA SER A 486 32.04 87.60 -71.51
C SER A 486 32.57 88.92 -70.93
N ASN A 487 33.54 88.89 -70.02
CA ASN A 487 34.15 90.09 -69.44
C ASN A 487 35.68 89.98 -69.45
N MET A 488 36.34 90.33 -70.56
CA MET A 488 37.63 91.05 -70.57
C MET A 488 38.18 91.23 -71.99
N SER A 489 38.37 92.49 -72.37
CA SER A 489 39.14 92.94 -73.52
C SER A 489 40.65 92.96 -73.20
N GLU A 490 41.44 92.59 -74.22
CA GLU A 490 42.86 92.95 -74.47
C GLU A 490 43.85 92.90 -73.29
N THR A 491 44.75 91.90 -73.29
CA THR A 491 46.24 92.02 -73.34
C THR A 491 46.91 90.70 -72.92
N SER A 492 47.79 90.15 -73.78
CA SER A 492 48.68 88.97 -73.60
C SER A 492 48.03 87.56 -73.53
N SER A 493 48.00 86.83 -74.66
CA SER A 493 47.33 85.53 -74.78
C SER A 493 48.09 84.32 -74.17
N TYR A 494 49.32 84.49 -73.68
CA TYR A 494 50.14 83.36 -73.19
C TYR A 494 50.08 83.17 -71.65
N SER A 495 49.83 84.23 -70.89
CA SER A 495 49.72 84.16 -69.41
C SER A 495 48.32 83.71 -68.93
N TYR A 496 47.29 83.98 -69.74
CA TYR A 496 45.91 83.59 -69.47
C TYR A 496 45.66 82.10 -69.70
N THR A 497 46.17 81.54 -70.79
CA THR A 497 46.02 80.11 -71.13
C THR A 497 46.71 79.21 -70.10
N THR A 498 47.88 79.61 -69.60
CA THR A 498 48.61 78.90 -68.55
C THR A 498 47.91 78.98 -67.19
N ARG A 499 47.38 80.16 -66.79
CA ARG A 499 46.57 80.30 -65.56
C ARG A 499 45.22 79.58 -65.63
N LEU A 500 44.56 79.59 -66.78
CA LEU A 500 43.32 78.84 -66.98
C LEU A 500 43.61 77.33 -66.96
N ALA A 501 44.71 76.88 -67.57
CA ALA A 501 45.13 75.48 -67.52
C ALA A 501 45.50 75.03 -66.09
N THR A 502 46.16 75.87 -65.29
CA THR A 502 46.46 75.53 -63.88
C THR A 502 45.19 75.53 -63.01
N LEU A 503 44.28 76.47 -63.19
CA LEU A 503 42.98 76.48 -62.50
C LEU A 503 42.10 75.29 -62.92
N THR A 504 42.07 74.95 -64.21
CA THR A 504 41.34 73.79 -64.71
C THR A 504 41.97 72.48 -64.19
N ARG A 505 43.29 72.42 -64.08
CA ARG A 505 44.01 71.28 -63.49
C ARG A 505 43.76 71.15 -61.98
N GLN A 506 43.73 72.26 -61.24
CA GLN A 506 43.39 72.25 -59.80
C GLN A 506 41.91 71.91 -59.56
N TYR A 507 41.01 72.39 -60.40
CA TYR A 507 39.59 72.05 -60.31
C TYR A 507 39.34 70.57 -60.65
N THR A 508 39.96 70.05 -61.72
CA THR A 508 39.83 68.64 -62.10
C THR A 508 40.47 67.68 -61.08
N THR A 509 41.56 68.07 -60.41
CA THR A 509 42.11 67.26 -59.29
C THR A 509 41.20 67.30 -58.07
N GLN A 510 40.64 68.45 -57.70
CA GLN A 510 39.68 68.54 -56.60
C GLN A 510 38.38 67.77 -56.87
N VAL A 511 37.86 67.80 -58.10
CA VAL A 511 36.68 67.01 -58.49
C VAL A 511 36.99 65.51 -58.41
N ARG A 512 38.16 65.06 -58.89
CA ARG A 512 38.58 63.65 -58.78
C ARG A 512 38.77 63.19 -57.33
N VAL A 513 39.27 64.05 -56.45
CA VAL A 513 39.39 63.74 -55.01
C VAL A 513 38.00 63.61 -54.37
N ARG A 514 37.09 64.56 -54.63
CA ARG A 514 35.70 64.49 -54.15
C ARG A 514 34.94 63.29 -54.71
N GLU A 515 35.16 62.91 -55.97
CA GLU A 515 34.57 61.70 -56.55
C GLU A 515 35.11 60.42 -55.92
N LYS A 516 36.42 60.34 -55.65
CA LYS A 516 37.01 59.21 -54.90
C LYS A 516 36.48 59.13 -53.48
N GLU A 517 36.35 60.25 -52.78
CA GLU A 517 35.76 60.32 -51.45
C GLU A 517 34.30 59.85 -51.47
N ARG A 518 33.51 60.32 -52.45
CA ARG A 518 32.11 59.92 -52.66
C ARG A 518 31.99 58.42 -52.99
N GLN A 519 32.84 57.88 -53.86
CA GLN A 519 32.89 56.44 -54.15
C GLN A 519 33.29 55.63 -52.91
N SER A 520 34.27 56.09 -52.13
CA SER A 520 34.69 55.41 -50.89
C SER A 520 33.60 55.44 -49.82
N PHE A 521 32.84 56.53 -49.74
CA PHE A 521 31.70 56.70 -48.84
C PHE A 521 30.54 55.80 -49.26
N LEU A 522 30.18 55.77 -50.55
CA LEU A 522 29.17 54.86 -51.08
C LEU A 522 29.57 53.39 -50.92
N LEU A 523 30.85 53.05 -51.10
CA LEU A 523 31.36 51.71 -50.87
C LEU A 523 31.27 51.34 -49.37
N LYS A 524 31.70 52.22 -48.46
CA LYS A 524 31.54 52.04 -47.00
C LYS A 524 30.07 51.92 -46.59
N GLN A 525 29.19 52.74 -47.14
CA GLN A 525 27.75 52.67 -46.91
C GLN A 525 27.16 51.35 -47.44
N SER A 526 27.63 50.87 -48.59
CA SER A 526 27.23 49.56 -49.14
C SER A 526 27.73 48.39 -48.31
N HIS A 527 28.96 48.47 -47.78
CA HIS A 527 29.53 47.47 -46.88
C HIS A 527 28.82 47.46 -45.53
N HIS A 528 28.50 48.63 -44.99
CA HIS A 528 27.73 48.79 -43.77
C HIS A 528 26.29 48.28 -43.96
N ALA A 529 25.64 48.61 -45.06
CA ALA A 529 24.31 48.07 -45.40
C ALA A 529 24.34 46.54 -45.55
N ARG A 530 25.39 45.98 -46.19
CA ARG A 530 25.59 44.52 -46.29
C ARG A 530 25.86 43.87 -44.93
N SER A 531 26.66 44.49 -44.05
CA SER A 531 26.95 43.94 -42.73
C SER A 531 25.70 43.97 -41.83
N VAL A 532 24.96 45.06 -41.83
CA VAL A 532 23.68 45.21 -41.11
C VAL A 532 22.66 44.20 -41.64
N LYS A 533 22.54 44.02 -42.97
CA LYS A 533 21.65 43.01 -43.56
C LYS A 533 22.03 41.59 -43.15
N ARG A 534 23.34 41.28 -43.09
CA ARG A 534 23.84 39.97 -42.64
C ARG A 534 23.59 39.72 -41.15
N GLN A 535 23.75 40.73 -40.31
CA GLN A 535 23.41 40.66 -38.88
C GLN A 535 21.90 40.48 -38.66
N LYS A 536 21.06 41.25 -39.37
CA LYS A 536 19.59 41.10 -39.33
C LYS A 536 19.15 39.70 -39.79
N MET A 537 19.75 39.17 -40.86
CA MET A 537 19.46 37.82 -41.35
C MET A 537 19.85 36.73 -40.34
N SER A 538 21.02 36.85 -39.70
CA SER A 538 21.45 35.92 -38.64
C SER A 538 20.52 35.98 -37.42
N ARG A 539 20.17 37.20 -36.96
CA ARG A 539 19.21 37.41 -35.87
C ARG A 539 17.83 36.83 -36.18
N ARG A 540 17.38 36.99 -37.43
CA ARG A 540 16.13 36.39 -37.91
C ARG A 540 16.19 34.87 -37.86
N CYS A 541 17.17 34.22 -38.49
CA CYS A 541 17.31 32.77 -38.46
C CYS A 541 17.33 32.25 -37.02
N ALA A 542 18.08 32.92 -36.14
CA ALA A 542 18.17 32.57 -34.74
C ALA A 542 16.82 32.63 -34.00
N LEU A 543 16.03 33.69 -34.21
CA LEU A 543 14.70 33.84 -33.63
C LEU A 543 13.68 32.87 -34.24
N GLU A 544 13.78 32.54 -35.54
CA GLU A 544 12.87 31.57 -36.15
C GLU A 544 13.08 30.15 -35.58
N TRP A 545 14.33 29.73 -35.35
CA TRP A 545 14.65 28.44 -34.72
C TRP A 545 14.23 28.39 -33.25
N GLU A 546 14.41 29.49 -32.53
CA GLU A 546 13.97 29.63 -31.13
C GLU A 546 12.45 29.58 -31.01
N TYR A 547 11.73 30.23 -31.93
CA TYR A 547 10.28 30.15 -32.00
C TYR A 547 9.80 28.75 -32.35
N LEU A 548 10.40 28.09 -33.36
CA LEU A 548 10.06 26.71 -33.71
C LEU A 548 10.22 25.76 -32.52
N ALA A 549 11.35 25.85 -31.82
CA ALA A 549 11.62 24.97 -30.68
C ALA A 549 10.62 25.20 -29.54
N ASN A 550 10.30 26.45 -29.21
CA ASN A 550 9.28 26.78 -28.21
C ASN A 550 7.87 26.28 -28.60
N VAL A 551 7.52 26.35 -29.89
CA VAL A 551 6.25 25.80 -30.39
C VAL A 551 6.23 24.28 -30.21
N ILE A 552 7.31 23.58 -30.56
CA ILE A 552 7.42 22.13 -30.40
C ILE A 552 7.34 21.75 -28.92
N ASP A 553 8.05 22.45 -28.02
CA ASP A 553 7.99 22.22 -26.57
C ASP A 553 6.57 22.31 -26.03
N ARG A 554 5.79 23.33 -26.44
CA ARG A 554 4.40 23.50 -25.98
C ARG A 554 3.45 22.43 -26.54
N VAL A 555 3.64 22.01 -27.79
CA VAL A 555 2.87 20.89 -28.37
C VAL A 555 3.19 19.59 -27.65
N LEU A 556 4.46 19.32 -27.38
CA LEU A 556 4.88 18.12 -26.66
C LEU A 556 4.39 18.16 -25.21
N LEU A 557 4.49 19.29 -24.52
CA LEU A 557 3.96 19.46 -23.16
C LEU A 557 2.47 19.12 -23.09
N THR A 558 1.67 19.67 -24.00
CA THR A 558 0.22 19.41 -24.01
C THR A 558 -0.10 17.94 -24.31
N MET A 559 0.61 17.33 -25.26
CA MET A 559 0.44 15.91 -25.59
C MET A 559 0.80 15.01 -24.40
N PHE A 560 2.00 15.18 -23.83
CA PHE A 560 2.47 14.37 -22.72
C PHE A 560 1.63 14.56 -21.45
N PHE A 561 1.17 15.79 -21.19
CA PHE A 561 0.27 16.07 -20.08
C PHE A 561 -1.09 15.38 -20.23
N ILE A 562 -1.66 15.35 -21.44
CA ILE A 562 -2.90 14.63 -21.71
C ILE A 562 -2.70 13.12 -21.51
N VAL A 563 -1.58 12.57 -22.01
CA VAL A 563 -1.25 11.14 -21.85
C VAL A 563 -1.10 10.76 -20.38
N THR A 564 -0.38 11.55 -19.58
CA THR A 564 -0.23 11.25 -18.15
C THR A 564 -1.51 11.42 -17.35
N MET A 565 -2.30 12.46 -17.64
CA MET A 565 -3.62 12.62 -17.03
C MET A 565 -4.55 11.46 -17.40
N SER A 566 -4.51 10.99 -18.64
CA SER A 566 -5.27 9.81 -19.07
C SER A 566 -4.84 8.54 -18.33
N LEU A 567 -3.53 8.31 -18.15
CA LEU A 567 -3.03 7.14 -17.41
C LEU A 567 -3.44 7.19 -15.93
N PHE A 568 -3.36 8.36 -15.30
CA PHE A 568 -3.80 8.56 -13.93
C PHE A 568 -5.31 8.33 -13.77
N LEU A 569 -6.12 8.96 -14.62
CA LEU A 569 -7.58 8.82 -14.58
C LEU A 569 -8.02 7.38 -14.84
N LEU A 570 -7.37 6.67 -15.76
CA LEU A 570 -7.70 5.28 -16.05
C LEU A 570 -7.50 4.39 -14.83
N LEU A 571 -6.45 4.62 -14.03
CA LEU A 571 -6.17 3.81 -12.83
C LEU A 571 -7.08 4.17 -11.65
N VAL A 572 -7.41 5.44 -11.46
CA VAL A 572 -8.33 5.88 -10.38
C VAL A 572 -9.78 5.53 -10.70
N ALA A 573 -10.19 5.68 -11.97
CA ALA A 573 -11.53 5.29 -12.42
C ALA A 573 -11.68 3.79 -12.63
N PHE A 574 -10.59 3.01 -12.53
CA PHE A 574 -10.62 1.57 -12.70
C PHE A 574 -11.64 0.92 -11.75
N ASP A 575 -11.66 1.34 -10.49
CA ASP A 575 -12.61 0.84 -9.49
C ASP A 575 -14.06 1.10 -9.88
N TYR A 576 -14.39 2.33 -10.29
CA TYR A 576 -15.73 2.71 -10.74
C TYR A 576 -16.15 1.95 -12.00
N LEU A 577 -15.23 1.74 -12.94
CA LEU A 577 -15.51 0.98 -14.16
C LEU A 577 -15.72 -0.52 -13.87
N PHE A 578 -14.96 -1.07 -12.93
CA PHE A 578 -14.99 -2.50 -12.60
C PHE A 578 -16.17 -2.87 -11.67
N THR A 579 -16.48 -2.03 -10.67
CA THR A 579 -17.64 -2.22 -9.78
C THR A 579 -18.97 -2.12 -10.53
N VAL A 580 -19.09 -1.21 -11.51
CA VAL A 580 -20.29 -1.12 -12.36
C VAL A 580 -20.46 -2.38 -13.23
N HIS A 581 -19.37 -3.00 -13.68
CA HIS A 581 -19.47 -4.20 -14.51
C HIS A 581 -19.83 -5.46 -13.70
N ASN A 582 -19.32 -5.60 -12.47
CA ASN A 582 -19.62 -6.73 -11.60
C ASN A 582 -20.99 -6.66 -10.90
N HIS A 583 -21.67 -5.50 -10.88
CA HIS A 583 -23.07 -5.41 -10.43
C HIS A 583 -24.09 -5.65 -11.56
N ALA A 584 -23.64 -5.73 -12.82
CA ALA A 584 -24.47 -5.96 -14.00
C ALA A 584 -24.47 -7.42 -14.48
N LEU A 585 -23.69 -8.29 -13.83
CA LEU A 585 -23.63 -9.75 -13.98
C LEU A 585 -24.08 -10.39 -12.67
#